data_AF-S2SFE3-F1
#
_entry.id   AF-S2SFE3-F1
#
_cell.length_a   1.000
_cell.length_b   1.000
_cell.length_c   1.000
_cell.angle_alpha   90.00
_cell.angle_beta   90.00
_cell.angle_gamma   90.00
#
_symmetry.space_group_name_H-M   'P 1'
#
loop_
_entity.id
_entity.type
_entity.pdbx_description
1 polymer ?
#
loop_
_entity_poly.entity_id
_entity_poly.type
_entity_poly.pdbx_seq_one_letter_code
_entity_poly.pdbx_strand_id
1 'polypeptide(L)' 'STAVTAYEQYINDHYEFPSADLTSWEEWDKPEGPVRQAYHEILKQNHVG' A
#
# COMPACT_ATOMS: atom_id res chain seq x y z
N SER A 1 -9.72 -1.01 -10.53
CA SER A 1 -9.44 -2.39 -10.10
C SER A 1 -9.81 -2.51 -8.63
N THR A 2 -10.50 -3.56 -8.20
CA THR A 2 -10.94 -3.74 -6.79
C THR A 2 -9.77 -3.89 -5.81
N ALA A 3 -8.65 -4.43 -6.28
CA ALA A 3 -7.42 -4.56 -5.49
C ALA A 3 -6.81 -3.20 -5.12
N VAL A 4 -6.75 -2.25 -6.06
CA VAL A 4 -6.24 -0.90 -5.81
C VAL A 4 -7.04 -0.21 -4.71
N THR A 5 -8.37 -0.24 -4.81
CA THR A 5 -9.25 0.36 -3.80
C THR A 5 -9.07 -0.25 -2.41
N ALA A 6 -8.95 -1.59 -2.32
CA ALA A 6 -8.74 -2.26 -1.05
C ALA A 6 -7.38 -1.89 -0.42
N TYR A 7 -6.34 -1.75 -1.25
CA TYR A 7 -5.01 -1.35 -0.78
C TYR A 7 -4.97 0.11 -0.36
N GLU A 8 -5.54 1.02 -1.15
CA GLU A 8 -5.64 2.45 -0.83
C GLU A 8 -6.40 2.69 0.47
N GLN A 9 -7.53 1.99 0.66
CA GLN A 9 -8.33 2.12 1.87
C GLN A 9 -7.55 1.70 3.11
N TYR A 10 -6.82 0.58 3.06
CA TYR A 10 -5.96 0.18 4.16
C TYR A 10 -4.91 1.24 4.51
N ILE A 11 -4.25 1.81 3.50
CA ILE A 11 -3.24 2.84 3.72
C ILE A 11 -3.84 4.06 4.41
N ASN A 12 -4.99 4.55 3.92
CA ASN A 12 -5.67 5.69 4.52
C ASN A 12 -6.16 5.43 5.95
N ASP A 13 -6.52 4.19 6.27
CA ASP A 13 -7.01 3.81 7.60
C ASP A 13 -5.87 3.58 8.61
N HIS A 14 -4.67 3.23 8.16
CA HIS A 14 -3.55 2.82 9.03
C HIS A 14 -2.37 3.80 9.09
N TYR A 15 -2.24 4.67 8.09
CA TYR A 15 -1.12 5.59 7.98
C TYR A 15 -1.61 7.01 7.72
N GLU A 16 -1.07 7.95 8.48
CA GLU A 16 -1.21 9.37 8.18
C GLU A 16 -0.04 9.84 7.33
N PHE A 17 -0.33 10.69 6.35
CA PHE A 17 0.73 11.23 5.52
C PHE A 17 1.62 12.15 6.38
N PRO A 18 2.94 11.91 6.43
CA PRO A 18 3.84 12.72 7.24
C PRO A 18 3.90 14.17 6.74
N SER A 19 4.33 15.08 7.62
CA SER A 19 4.56 16.48 7.25
C SER A 19 5.54 16.61 6.08
N ALA A 20 5.42 17.69 5.30
CA ALA A 20 6.23 17.92 4.10
C ALA A 20 7.76 17.95 4.34
N ASP A 21 8.21 18.16 5.58
CA ASP A 21 9.61 18.02 5.98
C ASP A 21 9.99 16.54 6.16
N LEU A 22 10.12 15.82 5.03
CA LEU A 22 10.52 14.42 5.00
C LEU A 22 12.04 14.29 5.15
N THR A 23 12.52 14.03 6.38
CA THR A 23 13.95 13.81 6.67
C THR A 23 14.37 12.34 6.66
N SER A 24 13.41 11.42 6.57
CA SER A 24 13.64 9.99 6.62
C SER A 24 12.65 9.25 5.73
N TRP A 25 13.09 8.12 5.18
CA TRP A 25 12.22 7.16 4.52
C TRP A 25 11.76 6.11 5.51
N GLU A 26 10.45 5.87 5.54
CA GLU A 26 9.83 4.79 6.28
C GLU A 26 9.11 3.88 5.29
N GLU A 27 9.35 2.56 5.40
CA GLU A 27 8.61 1.58 4.63
C GLU A 27 7.41 1.10 5.43
N TRP A 28 6.21 1.32 4.89
CA TRP A 28 4.98 0.90 5.54
C TRP A 28 4.73 -0.59 5.41
N ASP A 29 4.34 -1.18 6.54
CA ASP A 29 4.09 -2.60 6.67
C ASP A 29 2.85 -3.04 5.87
N LYS A 30 2.94 -4.22 5.28
CA LYS A 30 1.88 -4.85 4.45
C LYS A 30 1.50 -6.19 5.10
N PRO A 31 0.69 -6.15 6.17
CA PRO A 31 0.39 -7.33 6.96
C PRO A 31 -0.28 -8.42 6.11
N GLU A 32 -0.15 -9.66 6.57
CA GLU A 32 -0.79 -10.79 5.90
C GLU A 32 -2.31 -10.61 5.83
N GLY A 33 -2.90 -11.16 4.75
CA GLY A 33 -4.34 -11.07 4.50
C GLY A 33 -4.69 -10.27 3.25
N PRO A 34 -5.90 -9.69 3.19
CA PRO A 34 -6.46 -9.11 1.96
C PRO A 34 -5.60 -7.99 1.35
N VAL A 35 -4.90 -7.22 2.18
CA VAL A 35 -4.01 -6.13 1.75
C VAL A 35 -2.77 -6.64 1.03
N ARG A 36 -2.12 -7.68 1.56
CA ARG A 36 -0.96 -8.28 0.91
C ARG A 36 -1.35 -8.95 -0.41
N GLN A 37 -2.52 -9.58 -0.46
CA GLN A 37 -3.06 -10.13 -1.71
C GLN A 37 -3.33 -9.03 -2.74
N ALA A 38 -3.99 -7.94 -2.32
CA ALA A 38 -4.24 -6.78 -3.17
C ALA A 38 -2.95 -6.16 -3.71
N TYR A 39 -1.93 -6.01 -2.85
CA TYR A 39 -0.61 -5.53 -3.24
C TYR A 39 0.02 -6.40 -4.34
N HIS A 40 0.07 -7.72 -4.16
CA HIS A 40 0.63 -8.63 -5.17
C HIS A 40 -0.16 -8.64 -6.48
N GLU A 41 -1.49 -8.59 -6.39
CA GLU A 41 -2.38 -8.52 -7.57
C GLU A 41 -2.10 -7.24 -8.38
N ILE A 42 -1.93 -6.10 -7.71
CA ILE A 42 -1.57 -4.82 -8.35
C ILE A 42 -0.23 -4.95 -9.06
N LEU A 43 0.81 -5.48 -8.41
CA LEU A 43 2.12 -5.65 -9.05
C LEU A 43 2.04 -6.54 -10.30
N LYS A 44 1.33 -7.67 -10.20
CA LYS A 44 1.12 -8.59 -11.32
C LYS A 44 0.39 -7.93 -12.48
N GLN A 45 -0.68 -7.17 -12.21
CA GLN A 45 -1.46 -6.45 -13.22
C GLN A 45 -0.61 -5.39 -13.94
N ASN A 46 0.34 -4.77 -13.23
CA ASN A 46 1.25 -3.78 -13.80
C ASN A 46 2.50 -4.41 -14.44
N HIS A 47 2.62 -5.74 -14.47
CA HIS A 47 3.80 -6.47 -14.94
C HIS A 47 5.10 -6.03 -14.24
N VAL A 48 5.01 -5.66 -12.97
CA VAL A 48 6.16 -5.32 -12.14
C VAL A 48 6.63 -6.59 -11.43
N GLY A 49 7.85 -7.03 -11.74
CA GLY A 49 8.49 -8.23 -11.21
C GLY A 49 9.97 -8.30 -11.58
#